data_AF-A0A7Y5SSI2-F1
#
_entry.id   AF-A0A7Y5SSI2-F1
#
_cell.length_a   1.000
_cell.length_b   1.000
_cell.length_c   1.000
_cell.angle_alpha   90.00
_cell.angle_beta   90.00
_cell.angle_gamma   90.00
#
_symmetry.space_group_name_H-M   'P 1'
#
loop_
_entity.id
_entity.type
_entity.pdbx_description
1 polymer ?
#
loop_
_entity_poly.entity_id
_entity_poly.type
_entity_poly.pdbx_seq_one_letter_code
_entity_poly.pdbx_strand_id
1 'polypeptide(L)' 'KALAVLVELSDYKAHGVYVALMALNAIDYLDEKAASAGEAIRTLPSKVGPELQRMGYGIPPLIEKILTDLEKR' A
#
# COMPACT_ATOMS: atom_id res chain seq x y z
N LYS A 1 8.73 -5.35 13.28
CA LYS A 1 9.41 -4.07 12.96
C LYS A 1 9.37 -3.76 11.45
N ALA A 2 9.69 -4.72 10.57
CA ALA A 2 9.65 -4.49 9.11
C ALA A 2 8.28 -4.03 8.57
N LEU A 3 7.17 -4.62 9.03
CA LEU A 3 5.82 -4.27 8.55
C LEU A 3 5.48 -2.78 8.75
N ALA A 4 5.82 -2.20 9.91
CA ALA A 4 5.57 -0.78 10.17
C ALA A 4 6.35 0.13 9.19
N VAL A 5 7.59 -0.22 8.89
CA VAL A 5 8.42 0.51 7.90
C VAL A 5 7.83 0.37 6.49
N LEU A 6 7.33 -0.81 6.12
CA LEU A 6 6.67 -0.99 4.83
C LEU A 6 5.40 -0.13 4.71
N VAL A 7 4.61 0.00 5.78
CA VAL A 7 3.42 0.87 5.79
C VAL A 7 3.82 2.33 5.63
N GLU A 8 4.84 2.80 6.35
CA GLU A 8 5.39 4.15 6.19
C GLU A 8 5.81 4.41 4.74
N LEU A 9 6.64 3.52 4.18
CA LEU A 9 7.12 3.63 2.80
C LEU A 9 6.01 3.54 1.74
N SER A 10 4.83 3.02 2.10
CA SER A 10 3.66 2.91 1.21
C SER A 10 2.94 4.24 1.01
N ASP A 11 3.28 5.29 1.76
CA ASP A 11 2.79 6.64 1.50
C ASP A 11 3.51 7.26 0.28
N TYR A 12 2.85 7.23 -0.87
CA TYR A 12 3.40 7.79 -2.11
C TYR A 12 3.62 9.30 -2.04
N LYS A 13 2.89 10.03 -1.20
CA LYS A 13 3.05 11.48 -1.06
C LYS A 13 4.33 11.82 -0.30
N ALA A 14 4.71 10.98 0.66
CA ALA A 14 5.94 11.14 1.43
C ALA A 14 7.18 10.56 0.73
N HIS A 15 7.04 9.40 0.08
CA HIS A 15 8.19 8.62 -0.42
C HIS A 15 8.24 8.43 -1.94
N GLY A 16 7.24 8.94 -2.67
CA GLY A 16 7.14 8.82 -4.12
C GLY A 16 6.53 7.50 -4.58
N VAL A 17 6.01 7.51 -5.81
CA VAL A 17 5.18 6.41 -6.36
C VAL A 17 5.91 5.08 -6.48
N TYR A 18 7.19 5.08 -6.84
CA TYR A 18 7.94 3.84 -7.04
C TYR A 18 8.25 3.13 -5.72
N VAL A 19 8.64 3.90 -4.69
CA VAL A 19 8.90 3.35 -3.36
C VAL A 19 7.62 2.80 -2.76
N ALA A 20 6.54 3.57 -2.83
CA ALA A 20 5.24 3.14 -2.34
C ALA A 20 4.74 1.88 -3.04
N LEU A 21 4.87 1.79 -4.36
CA LEU A 21 4.47 0.60 -5.10
C LEU A 21 5.29 -0.64 -4.70
N MET A 22 6.61 -0.49 -4.51
CA MET A 22 7.46 -1.59 -4.05
C MET A 22 7.13 -2.03 -2.62
N ALA A 23 6.85 -1.08 -1.73
CA ALA A 23 6.47 -1.37 -0.35
C ALA A 23 5.11 -2.08 -0.27
N LEU A 24 4.11 -1.61 -1.05
CA LEU A 24 2.80 -2.25 -1.14
C LEU A 24 2.89 -3.67 -1.71
N ASN A 25 3.72 -3.92 -2.73
CA ASN A 25 3.94 -5.29 -3.24
C ASN A 25 4.55 -6.21 -2.17
N ALA A 26 5.47 -5.68 -1.36
CA ALA A 26 6.04 -6.45 -0.25
C ALA A 26 4.98 -6.74 0.83
N ILE A 27 4.10 -5.80 1.14
CA ILE A 27 2.96 -6.01 2.06
C ILE A 27 2.01 -7.07 1.49
N ASP A 28 1.65 -6.99 0.21
CA ASP A 28 0.79 -7.95 -0.46
C ASP A 28 1.35 -9.38 -0.38
N TYR A 29 2.67 -9.51 -0.59
CA TYR A 29 3.37 -10.78 -0.47
C TYR A 29 3.36 -11.37 0.96
N LEU A 30 3.23 -10.53 1.99
CA LEU A 30 3.13 -11.00 3.38
C LEU A 30 1.75 -11.59 3.71
N ASP A 31 0.72 -11.27 2.93
CA ASP A 31 -0.63 -11.85 3.06
C ASP A 31 -1.16 -11.70 4.50
N GLU A 32 -1.65 -12.76 5.13
CA GLU A 32 -2.16 -12.77 6.51
C GLU A 32 -1.19 -12.21 7.56
N LYS A 33 0.12 -12.24 7.30
CA LYS A 33 1.12 -11.67 8.22
C LYS A 33 1.06 -10.14 8.27
N ALA A 34 0.41 -9.51 7.30
CA ALA A 34 0.14 -8.07 7.27
C ALA A 34 -1.14 -7.67 8.02
N ALA A 35 -1.92 -8.61 8.57
CA ALA A 35 -3.23 -8.33 9.18
C ALA A 35 -3.20 -7.21 10.24
N SER A 36 -2.17 -7.19 11.09
CA SER A 36 -1.99 -6.14 12.12
C SER A 36 -1.84 -4.71 11.58
N ALA A 37 -1.58 -4.53 10.28
CA ALA A 37 -1.43 -3.24 9.63
C ALA A 37 -2.68 -2.77 8.88
N GLY A 38 -3.78 -3.54 8.86
CA GLY A 38 -4.96 -3.25 8.05
C GLY A 38 -5.52 -1.83 8.22
N GLU A 39 -5.67 -1.37 9.46
CA GLU A 39 -6.14 0.01 9.73
C GLU A 39 -5.18 1.07 9.18
N ALA A 40 -3.87 0.88 9.33
CA ALA A 40 -2.88 1.82 8.84
C ALA A 40 -2.81 1.82 7.29
N ILE A 41 -3.06 0.69 6.64
CA ILE A 41 -3.14 0.61 5.17
C ILE A 41 -4.39 1.36 4.66
N ARG A 42 -5.51 1.34 5.39
CA ARG A 42 -6.73 2.09 5.02
C ARG A 42 -6.54 3.60 5.00
N THR A 43 -5.59 4.14 5.77
CA THR A 43 -5.34 5.58 5.82
C THR A 43 -4.41 6.07 4.71
N LEU A 44 -3.81 5.14 3.94
CA LEU A 44 -2.91 5.49 2.85
C LEU A 44 -3.66 6.26 1.74
N PRO A 45 -2.97 7.18 1.04
CA PRO A 45 -3.57 7.89 -0.09
C PRO A 45 -3.99 6.93 -1.23
N SER A 46 -5.30 6.72 -1.39
CA SER A 46 -5.89 5.81 -2.40
C SER A 46 -6.23 6.47 -3.74
N LYS A 47 -5.92 7.76 -3.90
CA LYS A 47 -6.04 8.47 -5.17
C LYS A 47 -4.71 9.11 -5.51
N VAL A 48 -4.20 8.85 -6.71
CA VAL A 48 -2.98 9.44 -7.24
C VAL A 48 -3.33 10.69 -8.04
N GLY A 49 -2.53 11.75 -7.92
CA GLY A 49 -2.72 13.00 -8.66
C GLY A 49 -2.61 12.81 -10.18
N PRO A 50 -3.26 13.66 -11.01
CA PRO A 50 -3.21 13.55 -12.48
C PRO A 50 -1.78 13.51 -13.05
N GLU A 51 -0.86 14.24 -12.44
CA GLU A 51 0.55 14.33 -12.83
C GLU A 51 1.33 13.03 -12.61
N LEU A 52 0.85 12.19 -11.69
CA LEU A 52 1.45 10.89 -11.35
C LEU A 52 0.61 9.71 -11.88
N GLN A 53 -0.49 9.97 -12.58
CA GLN A 53 -1.50 8.95 -12.92
C GLN A 53 -0.92 7.74 -13.64
N ARG A 54 0.03 7.93 -14.57
CA ARG A 54 0.67 6.82 -15.30
C ARG A 54 1.59 5.98 -14.39
N MET A 55 2.34 6.63 -13.51
CA MET A 55 3.36 5.97 -12.69
C MET A 55 2.76 5.34 -11.43
N GLY A 56 1.76 5.98 -10.83
CA GLY A 56 1.06 5.52 -9.63
C GLY A 56 -0.22 4.73 -9.92
N TYR A 57 -0.52 4.40 -11.19
CA TYR A 57 -1.74 3.67 -11.57
C TYR A 57 -1.99 2.41 -10.74
N GLY A 58 -0.92 1.68 -10.37
CA GLY A 58 -1.02 0.44 -9.60
C GLY A 58 -1.26 0.63 -8.10
N ILE A 59 -1.11 1.83 -7.55
CA ILE A 59 -1.19 2.06 -6.09
C ILE A 59 -2.63 1.86 -5.56
N PRO A 60 -3.67 2.53 -6.11
CA PRO A 60 -5.04 2.34 -5.64
C PRO A 60 -5.54 0.88 -5.69
N PRO A 61 -5.44 0.16 -6.83
CA PRO A 61 -5.96 -1.21 -6.90
C PRO A 61 -5.17 -2.18 -6.01
N LEU A 62 -3.89 -1.92 -5.74
CA LEU A 62 -3.09 -2.76 -4.84
C LEU A 62 -3.49 -2.57 -3.38
N ILE A 63 -3.74 -1.33 -2.94
CA ILE A 63 -4.29 -1.05 -1.60
C ILE A 63 -5.65 -1.75 -1.43
N GLU A 64 -6.54 -1.65 -2.42
CA GLU A 64 -7.85 -2.30 -2.40
C GLU A 64 -7.73 -3.82 -2.31
N LYS A 65 -6.85 -4.43 -3.12
CA LYS A 65 -6.57 -5.87 -3.09
C LYS A 65 -6.12 -6.31 -1.70
N ILE A 66 -5.09 -5.67 -1.14
CA ILE A 66 -4.53 -6.03 0.17
C ILE A 66 -5.61 -6.00 1.24
N LEU A 67 -6.41 -4.92 1.31
CA LEU A 67 -7.48 -4.78 2.31
C LEU A 67 -8.56 -5.85 2.12
N THR A 68 -8.93 -6.15 0.87
CA THR A 68 -9.91 -7.19 0.56
C THR A 68 -9.42 -8.57 0.99
N ASP A 69 -8.14 -8.88 0.74
CA ASP A 69 -7.55 -10.16 1.11
C ASP A 69 -7.44 -10.31 2.64
N LEU A 70 -7.16 -9.22 3.37
CA LEU A 70 -7.14 -9.20 4.83
C LEU A 70 -8.53 -9.34 5.46
N GLU A 71 -9.59 -8.80 4.84
CA GLU A 71 -10.97 -8.91 5.35
C GLU A 71 -11.56 -10.32 5.18
N LYS A 72 -11.04 -11.11 4.25
CA LYS A 72 -11.53 -12.48 3.96
C LYS A 72 -10.95 -13.54 4.89
N ARG A 73 -10.07 -13.18 5.83
CA ARG A 73 -9.40 -14.10 6.76
C ARG A 73 -9.87 -13.88 8.19
#